data_AF-A0A8J7QHK3-F1
#
_entry.id   AF-A0A8J7QHK3-F1
#
_cell.length_a   1.000
_cell.length_b   1.000
_cell.length_c   1.000
_cell.angle_alpha   90.00
_cell.angle_beta   90.00
_cell.angle_gamma   90.00
#
_symmetry.space_group_name_H-M   'P 1'
#
loop_
_entity.id
_entity.type
_entity.pdbx_description
1 polymer ?
#
loop_
_entity_poly.entity_id
_entity_poly.type
_entity_poly.pdbx_seq_one_letter_code
_entity_poly.pdbx_strand_id
1 'polypeptide(L)'
;MPIEKIHQSLTKLRVQIDKLDRVYKGLKERDKQCFQVCIEAISSKDREKAKIYADEVVEIRKMAKKVLHSQLVLEQVKIRLETLEEVGDVVLELLPFTSVINEIRGQLSGFMPEAAASLDELNVHIGSIIAATATPDSADQSLSTEIDEEAKRILEEASEAAAAKVSESFPDLPSAGIEELVYEYAKASPDTFEVQACAKALGVSEELVRHALKSLQSKGMVVVEERVRELE
;
A
#
# COMPACT_ATOMS: atom_id res chain seq x y z
N MET A 1 -30.87 -13.53 -13.64
CA MET A 1 -31.26 -12.09 -13.82
C MET A 1 -30.12 -11.18 -13.35
N PRO A 2 -30.07 -9.87 -13.71
CA PRO A 2 -29.00 -8.95 -13.27
C PRO A 2 -28.74 -8.98 -11.75
N ILE A 3 -29.80 -9.01 -10.93
CA ILE A 3 -29.73 -9.07 -9.46
C ILE A 3 -29.01 -10.33 -8.97
N GLU A 4 -29.30 -11.49 -9.57
CA GLU A 4 -28.66 -12.76 -9.20
C GLU A 4 -27.14 -12.74 -9.47
N LYS A 5 -26.71 -12.06 -10.53
CA LYS A 5 -25.28 -11.87 -10.84
C LYS A 5 -24.62 -10.87 -9.90
N ILE A 6 -25.32 -9.82 -9.47
CA ILE A 6 -24.85 -8.89 -8.43
C ILE A 6 -24.60 -9.67 -7.13
N HIS A 7 -25.56 -10.50 -6.72
CA HIS A 7 -25.44 -11.32 -5.51
C HIS A 7 -24.23 -12.27 -5.54
N GLN A 8 -24.01 -12.94 -6.69
CA GLN A 8 -22.83 -13.79 -6.89
C GLN A 8 -21.53 -12.98 -6.82
N SER A 9 -21.51 -11.78 -7.42
CA SER A 9 -20.36 -10.88 -7.41
C SER A 9 -20.02 -10.42 -5.99
N LEU A 10 -21.03 -10.05 -5.20
CA LEU A 10 -20.89 -9.69 -3.78
C LEU A 10 -20.32 -10.83 -2.94
N THR A 11 -20.80 -12.05 -3.17
CA THR A 11 -20.30 -13.24 -2.45
C THR A 11 -18.82 -13.46 -2.74
N LYS A 12 -18.40 -13.41 -4.01
CA LYS A 12 -16.99 -13.53 -4.40
C LYS A 12 -16.13 -12.41 -3.80
N LEU A 13 -16.63 -11.19 -3.86
CA LEU A 13 -15.92 -10.00 -3.36
C LEU A 13 -15.67 -10.07 -1.86
N ARG A 14 -16.66 -10.51 -1.06
CA ARG A 14 -16.52 -10.74 0.38
C ARG A 14 -15.40 -11.74 0.70
N VAL A 15 -15.34 -12.85 -0.03
CA VAL A 15 -14.26 -13.85 0.13
C VAL A 15 -12.88 -13.24 -0.12
N GLN A 16 -12.74 -12.39 -1.15
CA GLN A 16 -11.44 -11.77 -1.45
C GLN A 16 -11.05 -10.70 -0.43
N ILE A 17 -12.00 -9.90 0.05
CA ILE A 17 -11.77 -8.93 1.14
C ILE A 17 -11.28 -9.65 2.41
N ASP A 18 -11.95 -10.72 2.82
CA ASP A 18 -11.55 -11.52 3.98
C ASP A 18 -10.15 -12.14 3.81
N LYS A 19 -9.81 -12.56 2.58
CA LYS A 19 -8.49 -13.10 2.27
C LYS A 19 -7.40 -12.04 2.36
N LEU A 20 -7.64 -10.84 1.84
CA LEU A 20 -6.73 -9.71 1.94
C LEU A 20 -6.50 -9.30 3.40
N ASP A 21 -7.55 -9.26 4.22
CA ASP A 21 -7.42 -8.98 5.66
C ASP A 21 -6.53 -10.01 6.38
N ARG A 22 -6.69 -11.30 6.08
CA ARG A 22 -5.82 -12.36 6.62
C ARG A 22 -4.36 -12.18 6.20
N VAL A 23 -4.11 -11.86 4.93
CA VAL A 23 -2.76 -11.60 4.43
C VAL A 23 -2.16 -10.37 5.09
N TYR A 24 -2.92 -9.27 5.21
CA TYR A 24 -2.47 -8.05 5.88
C TYR A 24 -2.08 -8.31 7.34
N LYS A 25 -2.91 -9.05 8.09
CA LYS A 25 -2.60 -9.47 9.47
C LYS A 25 -1.33 -10.31 9.54
N GLY A 26 -1.14 -11.23 8.60
CA GLY A 26 0.07 -12.04 8.49
C GLY A 26 1.32 -11.21 8.22
N LEU A 27 1.24 -10.24 7.31
CA LEU A 27 2.34 -9.30 7.01
C LEU A 27 2.69 -8.45 8.23
N LYS A 28 1.68 -7.97 8.97
CA LYS A 28 1.89 -7.21 10.21
C LYS A 28 2.62 -8.03 11.28
N GLU A 29 2.31 -9.32 11.41
CA GLU A 29 3.00 -10.19 12.35
C GLU A 29 4.44 -10.50 11.90
N ARG A 30 4.66 -10.74 10.60
CA ARG A 30 6.02 -10.93 10.07
C ARG A 30 6.89 -9.67 10.21
N ASP A 31 6.32 -8.48 10.00
CA ASP A 31 7.01 -7.20 10.22
C ASP A 31 7.57 -7.13 11.64
N LYS A 32 6.73 -7.40 12.65
CA LYS A 32 7.14 -7.39 14.06
C LYS A 32 8.28 -8.37 14.34
N GLN A 33 8.21 -9.58 13.78
CA GLN A 33 9.24 -10.60 13.98
C GLN A 33 10.56 -10.19 13.34
N CYS A 34 10.54 -9.77 12.07
CA CYS A 34 11.75 -9.32 11.37
C CYS A 34 12.36 -8.08 12.05
N PHE A 35 11.51 -7.16 12.49
CA PHE A 35 11.91 -5.98 13.24
C PHE A 35 12.64 -6.35 14.54
N GLN A 36 12.08 -7.27 15.32
CA GLN A 36 12.69 -7.71 16.58
C GLN A 36 14.06 -8.33 16.35
N VAL A 37 14.20 -9.18 15.33
CA VAL A 37 15.49 -9.78 14.97
C VAL A 37 16.50 -8.74 14.46
N CYS A 38 16.04 -7.72 13.72
CA CYS A 38 16.88 -6.60 13.31
C CYS A 38 17.49 -5.88 14.52
N ILE A 39 16.67 -5.61 15.55
CA ILE A 39 17.11 -4.96 16.79
C ILE A 39 18.14 -5.79 17.56
N GLU A 40 17.92 -7.09 17.67
CA GLU A 40 18.84 -8.01 18.33
C GLU A 40 20.18 -8.08 17.59
N ALA A 41 20.15 -8.09 16.25
CA ALA A 41 21.35 -8.08 15.42
C ALA A 41 22.14 -6.77 15.57
N ILE A 42 21.45 -5.61 15.60
CA ILE A 42 22.08 -4.31 15.88
C ILE A 42 22.76 -4.32 17.25
N SER A 43 22.05 -4.79 18.28
CA SER A 43 22.56 -4.84 19.67
C SER A 43 23.78 -5.75 19.81
N SER A 44 23.83 -6.81 19.00
CA SER A 44 24.94 -7.77 18.95
C SER A 44 26.07 -7.35 18.01
N LYS A 45 25.99 -6.16 17.40
CA LYS A 45 26.92 -5.63 16.38
C LYS A 45 27.05 -6.49 15.11
N ASP A 46 26.04 -7.34 14.84
CA ASP A 46 25.95 -8.15 13.63
C ASP A 46 25.28 -7.33 12.51
N ARG A 47 26.11 -6.53 11.83
CA ARG A 47 25.65 -5.54 10.83
C ARG A 47 25.06 -6.20 9.57
N GLU A 48 25.62 -7.32 9.13
CA GLU A 48 25.13 -8.02 7.94
C GLU A 48 23.72 -8.59 8.18
N LYS A 49 23.50 -9.21 9.35
CA LYS A 49 22.18 -9.71 9.73
C LYS A 49 21.19 -8.58 9.95
N ALA A 50 21.58 -7.50 10.63
CA ALA A 50 20.73 -6.33 10.85
C ALA A 50 20.22 -5.75 9.52
N LYS A 51 21.10 -5.62 8.53
CA LYS A 51 20.77 -5.16 7.18
C LYS A 51 19.69 -6.03 6.52
N ILE A 52 19.89 -7.34 6.48
CA ILE A 52 18.97 -8.28 5.81
C ILE A 52 17.55 -8.13 6.39
N TYR A 53 17.42 -8.08 7.72
CA TYR A 53 16.11 -7.96 8.35
C TYR A 53 15.51 -6.55 8.22
N ALA A 54 16.33 -5.49 8.13
CA ALA A 54 15.85 -4.13 7.86
C ALA A 54 15.26 -4.01 6.44
N ASP A 55 15.95 -4.58 5.43
CA ASP A 55 15.48 -4.59 4.04
C ASP A 55 14.17 -5.39 3.93
N GLU A 56 14.06 -6.52 4.63
CA GLU A 56 12.83 -7.33 4.68
C GLU A 56 11.65 -6.57 5.31
N VAL A 57 11.88 -5.82 6.40
CA VAL A 57 10.85 -4.98 7.03
C VAL A 57 10.29 -3.95 6.04
N VAL A 58 11.17 -3.31 5.26
CA VAL A 58 10.75 -2.33 4.25
C VAL A 58 9.87 -2.99 3.18
N GLU A 59 10.27 -4.15 2.67
CA GLU A 59 9.49 -4.86 1.65
C GLU A 59 8.15 -5.39 2.20
N ILE A 60 8.12 -5.92 3.42
CA ILE A 60 6.88 -6.34 4.09
C ILE A 60 5.90 -5.16 4.20
N ARG A 61 6.36 -3.97 4.58
CA ARG A 61 5.51 -2.77 4.69
C ARG A 61 4.98 -2.30 3.33
N LYS A 62 5.81 -2.36 2.28
CA LYS A 62 5.36 -2.07 0.90
C LYS A 62 4.25 -3.04 0.47
N MET A 63 4.44 -4.34 0.76
CA MET A 63 3.41 -5.35 0.47
C MET A 63 2.14 -5.11 1.29
N ALA A 64 2.27 -4.80 2.59
CA ALA A 64 1.13 -4.54 3.45
C ALA A 64 0.32 -3.33 2.99
N LYS A 65 0.99 -2.26 2.54
CA LYS A 65 0.34 -1.10 1.93
C LYS A 65 -0.45 -1.48 0.68
N LYS A 66 0.13 -2.28 -0.23
CA LYS A 66 -0.57 -2.75 -1.43
C LYS A 66 -1.79 -3.60 -1.09
N VAL A 67 -1.65 -4.56 -0.16
CA VAL A 67 -2.75 -5.42 0.29
C VAL A 67 -3.89 -4.59 0.89
N LEU A 68 -3.57 -3.65 1.77
CA LEU A 68 -4.56 -2.80 2.42
C LEU A 68 -5.24 -1.86 1.43
N HIS A 69 -4.48 -1.28 0.51
CA HIS A 69 -5.03 -0.47 -0.59
C HIS A 69 -6.04 -1.28 -1.40
N SER A 70 -5.66 -2.48 -1.85
CA SER A 70 -6.55 -3.38 -2.58
C SER A 70 -7.80 -3.75 -1.77
N GLN A 71 -7.66 -3.98 -0.47
CA GLN A 71 -8.80 -4.28 0.39
C GLN A 71 -9.80 -3.11 0.45
N LEU A 72 -9.32 -1.89 0.69
CA LEU A 72 -10.18 -0.70 0.78
C LEU A 72 -10.91 -0.42 -0.54
N VAL A 73 -10.21 -0.57 -1.66
CA VAL A 73 -10.82 -0.41 -2.98
C VAL A 73 -11.93 -1.45 -3.22
N LEU A 74 -11.68 -2.72 -2.88
CA LEU A 74 -12.68 -3.77 -3.01
C LEU A 74 -13.86 -3.59 -2.04
N GLU A 75 -13.63 -3.03 -0.85
CA GLU A 75 -14.70 -2.63 0.07
C GLU A 75 -15.58 -1.53 -0.56
N GLN A 76 -14.99 -0.55 -1.23
CA GLN A 76 -15.74 0.49 -1.94
C GLN A 76 -16.58 -0.08 -3.09
N VAL A 77 -16.01 -0.98 -3.90
CA VAL A 77 -16.74 -1.71 -4.96
C VAL A 77 -17.93 -2.48 -4.36
N LYS A 78 -17.73 -3.13 -3.20
CA LYS A 78 -18.77 -3.91 -2.53
C LYS A 78 -19.95 -3.04 -2.12
N ILE A 79 -19.69 -1.91 -1.48
CA ILE A 79 -20.73 -0.96 -1.05
C ILE A 79 -21.56 -0.49 -2.25
N ARG A 80 -20.90 -0.24 -3.39
CA ARG A 80 -21.61 0.16 -4.61
C ARG A 80 -22.50 -0.96 -5.15
N LEU A 81 -22.00 -2.19 -5.20
CA LEU A 81 -22.78 -3.35 -5.63
C LEU A 81 -23.97 -3.63 -4.68
N GLU A 82 -23.81 -3.43 -3.37
CA GLU A 82 -24.91 -3.52 -2.38
C GLU A 82 -25.98 -2.45 -2.66
N THR A 83 -25.57 -1.22 -2.94
CA THR A 83 -26.51 -0.14 -3.33
C THR A 83 -27.29 -0.49 -4.60
N LEU A 84 -26.63 -1.12 -5.58
CA LEU A 84 -27.26 -1.51 -6.84
C LEU A 84 -28.19 -2.72 -6.70
N GLU A 85 -27.89 -3.65 -5.78
CA GLU A 85 -28.79 -4.73 -5.41
C GLU A 85 -30.12 -4.17 -4.86
N GLU A 86 -30.06 -3.06 -4.12
CA GLU A 86 -31.23 -2.40 -3.52
C GLU A 86 -32.01 -1.51 -4.50
N VAL A 87 -31.32 -0.73 -5.36
CA VAL A 87 -31.94 0.30 -6.21
C VAL A 87 -32.28 -0.21 -7.63
N GLY A 88 -31.59 -1.23 -8.14
CA GLY A 88 -31.95 -1.97 -9.35
C GLY A 88 -31.77 -1.28 -10.72
N ASP A 89 -31.69 0.06 -10.80
CA ASP A 89 -31.76 0.82 -12.08
C ASP A 89 -30.47 1.61 -12.45
N VAL A 90 -29.37 1.41 -11.73
CA VAL A 90 -28.16 2.25 -11.83
C VAL A 90 -26.91 1.51 -12.31
N VAL A 91 -27.09 0.43 -13.07
CA VAL A 91 -26.02 -0.50 -13.46
C VAL A 91 -24.92 0.13 -14.31
N LEU A 92 -25.21 1.21 -15.06
CA LEU A 92 -24.21 1.96 -15.82
C LEU A 92 -23.17 2.63 -14.91
N GLU A 93 -23.49 2.85 -13.64
CA GLU A 93 -22.57 3.37 -12.62
C GLU A 93 -21.50 2.35 -12.21
N LEU A 94 -21.54 1.11 -12.71
CA LEU A 94 -20.50 0.10 -12.48
C LEU A 94 -19.27 0.25 -13.38
N LEU A 95 -19.35 1.05 -14.44
CA LEU A 95 -18.27 1.20 -15.41
C LEU A 95 -16.92 1.62 -14.76
N PRO A 96 -16.87 2.63 -13.86
CA PRO A 96 -15.62 3.03 -13.20
C PRO A 96 -15.00 1.87 -12.41
N PHE A 97 -15.84 1.06 -11.77
CA PHE A 97 -15.39 -0.03 -10.91
C PHE A 97 -14.73 -1.16 -11.69
N THR A 98 -15.07 -1.38 -12.97
CA THR A 98 -14.36 -2.37 -13.80
C THR A 98 -12.91 -1.97 -14.06
N SER A 99 -12.64 -0.68 -14.27
CA SER A 99 -11.28 -0.13 -14.39
C SER A 99 -10.52 -0.28 -13.07
N VAL A 100 -11.17 0.10 -11.96
CA VAL A 100 -10.63 0.00 -10.61
C VAL A 100 -10.28 -1.46 -10.23
N ILE A 101 -11.16 -2.42 -10.51
CA ILE A 101 -10.90 -3.85 -10.24
C ILE A 101 -9.73 -4.36 -11.09
N ASN A 102 -9.60 -3.93 -12.35
CA ASN A 102 -8.47 -4.31 -13.21
C ASN A 102 -7.13 -3.79 -12.67
N GLU A 103 -7.09 -2.55 -12.17
CA GLU A 103 -5.90 -1.98 -11.53
C GLU A 103 -5.50 -2.80 -10.30
N ILE A 104 -6.45 -3.09 -9.40
CA ILE A 104 -6.19 -3.93 -8.21
C ILE A 104 -5.75 -5.34 -8.59
N ARG A 105 -6.36 -5.94 -9.62
CA ARG A 105 -5.99 -7.25 -10.14
C ARG A 105 -4.53 -7.25 -10.63
N GLY A 106 -4.09 -6.19 -11.30
CA GLY A 106 -2.68 -6.00 -11.70
C GLY A 106 -1.73 -5.83 -10.51
N GLN A 107 -2.15 -5.11 -9.46
CA GLN A 107 -1.34 -4.97 -8.25
C GLN A 107 -1.16 -6.31 -7.52
N LEU A 108 -2.21 -7.13 -7.44
CA LEU A 108 -2.20 -8.40 -6.74
C LEU A 108 -1.54 -9.54 -7.54
N SER A 109 -1.43 -9.46 -8.86
CA SER A 109 -0.97 -10.58 -9.70
C SER A 109 0.44 -11.06 -9.36
N GLY A 110 1.31 -10.18 -8.86
CA GLY A 110 2.69 -10.51 -8.52
C GLY A 110 2.88 -11.29 -7.22
N PHE A 111 1.94 -11.20 -6.26
CA PHE A 111 2.13 -11.81 -4.93
C PHE A 111 0.87 -12.47 -4.34
N MET A 112 -0.30 -12.28 -4.95
CA MET A 112 -1.57 -12.95 -4.62
C MET A 112 -2.30 -13.40 -5.91
N PRO A 113 -1.72 -14.34 -6.68
CA PRO A 113 -2.26 -14.73 -8.00
C PRO A 113 -3.67 -15.33 -7.95
N GLU A 114 -4.01 -16.03 -6.88
CA GLU A 114 -5.36 -16.59 -6.71
C GLU A 114 -6.41 -15.49 -6.45
N ALA A 115 -6.05 -14.41 -5.75
CA ALA A 115 -6.94 -13.27 -5.57
C ALA A 115 -7.11 -12.52 -6.90
N ALA A 116 -6.01 -12.32 -7.65
CA ALA A 116 -6.05 -11.72 -8.98
C ALA A 116 -6.95 -12.51 -9.96
N ALA A 117 -6.86 -13.84 -9.96
CA ALA A 117 -7.73 -14.69 -10.78
C ALA A 117 -9.21 -14.58 -10.38
N SER A 118 -9.51 -14.49 -9.08
CA SER A 118 -10.89 -14.25 -8.63
C SER A 118 -11.42 -12.87 -9.03
N LEU A 119 -10.56 -11.85 -9.12
CA LEU A 119 -10.94 -10.53 -9.62
C LEU A 119 -11.19 -10.52 -11.13
N ASP A 120 -10.49 -11.36 -11.90
CA ASP A 120 -10.83 -11.57 -13.32
C ASP A 120 -12.24 -12.13 -13.48
N GLU A 121 -12.58 -13.16 -12.70
CA GLU A 121 -13.93 -13.72 -12.73
C GLU A 121 -14.98 -12.68 -12.32
N LEU A 122 -14.67 -11.85 -11.32
CA LEU A 122 -15.54 -10.75 -10.89
C LEU A 122 -15.76 -9.73 -12.02
N ASN A 123 -14.71 -9.36 -12.74
CA ASN A 123 -14.80 -8.46 -13.90
C ASN A 123 -15.66 -9.05 -15.02
N VAL A 124 -15.54 -10.35 -15.30
CA VAL A 124 -16.42 -11.04 -16.26
C VAL A 124 -17.89 -10.98 -15.82
N HIS A 125 -18.16 -11.19 -14.53
CA HIS A 125 -19.51 -11.11 -14.00
C HIS A 125 -20.10 -9.70 -14.13
N ILE A 126 -19.35 -8.68 -13.70
CA ILE A 126 -19.78 -7.27 -13.77
C ILE A 126 -19.99 -6.83 -15.23
N GLY A 127 -19.05 -7.16 -16.13
CA GLY A 127 -19.18 -6.86 -17.55
C GLY A 127 -20.42 -7.51 -18.18
N SER A 128 -20.78 -8.72 -17.74
CA SER A 128 -22.00 -9.40 -18.19
C SER A 128 -23.29 -8.77 -17.65
N ILE A 129 -23.24 -8.10 -16.49
CA ILE A 129 -24.38 -7.31 -15.97
C ILE A 129 -24.54 -6.06 -16.84
N ILE A 130 -23.45 -5.31 -17.06
CA ILE A 130 -23.44 -4.09 -17.89
C ILE A 130 -23.96 -4.39 -19.31
N ALA A 131 -23.46 -5.45 -19.95
CA ALA A 131 -23.89 -5.83 -21.29
C ALA A 131 -25.39 -6.22 -21.37
N ALA A 132 -25.96 -6.76 -20.28
CA ALA A 132 -27.37 -7.12 -20.23
C ALA A 132 -28.30 -5.90 -20.00
N THR A 133 -27.75 -4.78 -19.52
CA THR A 133 -28.50 -3.56 -19.20
C THR A 133 -28.18 -2.39 -20.15
N ALA A 134 -27.15 -2.52 -20.98
CA ALA A 134 -26.76 -1.48 -21.93
C ALA A 134 -27.86 -1.24 -22.98
N THR A 135 -28.26 0.01 -23.13
CA THR A 135 -29.17 0.48 -24.20
C THR A 135 -28.39 1.26 -25.26
N PRO A 136 -28.91 1.41 -26.50
CA PRO A 136 -28.17 2.08 -27.59
C PRO A 136 -27.74 3.53 -27.30
N ASP A 137 -28.40 4.23 -26.36
CA ASP A 137 -28.09 5.61 -25.97
C ASP A 137 -26.92 5.74 -24.95
N SER A 138 -26.35 4.63 -24.48
CA SER A 138 -25.33 4.63 -23.40
C SER A 138 -23.93 5.09 -23.81
N ALA A 139 -23.72 5.52 -25.06
CA ALA A 139 -22.41 5.79 -25.65
C ALA A 139 -22.19 7.28 -25.92
N ASP A 140 -22.17 8.10 -24.87
CA ASP A 140 -21.72 9.50 -24.94
C ASP A 140 -20.27 9.65 -24.46
N GLN A 141 -19.45 10.45 -25.16
CA GLN A 141 -18.04 10.69 -24.80
C GLN A 141 -17.88 11.46 -23.47
N SER A 142 -18.91 12.19 -23.05
CA SER A 142 -18.98 12.85 -21.74
C SER A 142 -18.94 11.84 -20.59
N LEU A 143 -19.63 10.70 -20.74
CA LEU A 143 -19.68 9.63 -19.74
C LEU A 143 -18.30 8.97 -19.53
N SER A 144 -17.52 8.78 -20.60
CA SER A 144 -16.18 8.18 -20.48
C SER A 144 -15.20 9.00 -19.64
N THR A 145 -15.29 10.33 -19.71
CA THR A 145 -14.39 11.21 -18.95
C THR A 145 -14.75 11.22 -17.46
N GLU A 146 -16.03 11.24 -17.12
CA GLU A 146 -16.52 11.16 -15.73
C GLU A 146 -16.19 9.80 -15.09
N ILE A 147 -16.27 8.71 -15.88
CA ILE A 147 -15.92 7.36 -15.44
C ILE A 147 -14.44 7.26 -15.02
N ASP A 148 -13.55 7.85 -15.81
CA ASP A 148 -12.12 7.82 -15.52
C ASP A 148 -11.76 8.65 -14.28
N GLU A 149 -12.40 9.80 -14.09
CA GLU A 149 -12.16 10.65 -12.91
C GLU A 149 -12.68 10.00 -11.62
N GLU A 150 -13.84 9.34 -11.65
CA GLU A 150 -14.35 8.59 -10.49
C GLU A 150 -13.44 7.40 -10.13
N ALA A 151 -12.97 6.66 -11.14
CA ALA A 151 -12.03 5.55 -10.93
C ALA A 151 -10.73 6.04 -10.27
N LYS A 152 -10.16 7.17 -10.74
CA LYS A 152 -8.96 7.77 -10.13
C LYS A 152 -9.19 8.19 -8.69
N ARG A 153 -10.31 8.87 -8.40
CA ARG A 153 -10.65 9.31 -7.04
C ARG A 153 -10.69 8.15 -6.06
N ILE A 154 -11.37 7.05 -6.42
CA ILE A 154 -11.45 5.85 -5.57
C ILE A 154 -10.06 5.28 -5.26
N LEU A 155 -9.18 5.21 -6.27
CA LEU A 155 -7.81 4.71 -6.10
C LEU A 155 -6.96 5.65 -5.24
N GLU A 156 -7.09 6.96 -5.42
CA GLU A 156 -6.34 7.96 -4.64
C GLU A 156 -6.76 7.97 -3.17
N GLU A 157 -8.06 8.04 -2.87
CA GLU A 157 -8.58 8.03 -1.50
C GLU A 157 -8.18 6.75 -0.75
N ALA A 158 -8.29 5.59 -1.40
CA ALA A 158 -7.88 4.32 -0.82
C ALA A 158 -6.36 4.28 -0.58
N SER A 159 -5.55 4.88 -1.47
CA SER A 159 -4.10 4.93 -1.35
C SER A 159 -3.67 5.77 -0.16
N GLU A 160 -4.28 6.94 0.03
CA GLU A 160 -4.05 7.82 1.18
C GLU A 160 -4.46 7.14 2.49
N ALA A 161 -5.65 6.56 2.53
CA ALA A 161 -6.14 5.83 3.70
C ALA A 161 -5.25 4.62 4.05
N ALA A 162 -4.81 3.87 3.04
CA ALA A 162 -3.88 2.75 3.26
C ALA A 162 -2.52 3.24 3.77
N ALA A 163 -1.99 4.35 3.25
CA ALA A 163 -0.74 4.93 3.71
C ALA A 163 -0.82 5.37 5.17
N ALA A 164 -1.89 6.09 5.55
CA ALA A 164 -2.12 6.53 6.92
C ALA A 164 -2.22 5.33 7.88
N LYS A 165 -3.03 4.34 7.53
CA LYS A 165 -3.27 3.18 8.39
C LYS A 165 -2.06 2.26 8.53
N VAL A 166 -1.23 2.11 7.50
CA VAL A 166 0.08 1.44 7.62
C VAL A 166 1.01 2.23 8.54
N SER A 167 1.04 3.56 8.42
CA SER A 167 1.85 4.39 9.31
C SER A 167 1.43 4.26 10.78
N GLU A 168 0.14 4.09 11.08
CA GLU A 168 -0.38 3.92 12.44
C GLU A 168 -0.24 2.49 12.98
N SER A 169 -0.37 1.49 12.09
CA SER A 169 -0.51 0.09 12.49
C SER A 169 0.81 -0.64 12.66
N PHE A 170 1.88 -0.14 12.05
CA PHE A 170 3.20 -0.75 12.07
C PHE A 170 4.06 -0.02 13.11
N PRO A 171 4.85 -0.74 13.91
CA PRO A 171 5.74 -0.10 14.87
C PRO A 171 6.67 0.86 14.14
N ASP A 172 6.90 2.05 14.70
CA ASP A 172 7.94 2.94 14.19
C ASP A 172 9.25 2.17 14.12
N LEU A 173 9.91 2.25 12.95
CA LEU A 173 11.28 1.74 12.78
C LEU A 173 12.07 2.16 14.00
N PRO A 174 12.81 1.24 14.65
CA PRO A 174 13.34 1.48 15.97
C PRO A 174 14.33 2.61 15.84
N SER A 175 13.84 3.80 16.17
CA SER A 175 14.61 5.00 16.03
C SER A 175 15.75 4.86 17.03
N ALA A 176 15.53 4.41 18.26
CA ALA A 176 16.60 4.23 19.25
C ALA A 176 17.87 3.50 18.75
N GLY A 177 17.76 2.36 18.05
CA GLY A 177 18.93 1.59 17.61
C GLY A 177 19.62 2.16 16.35
N ILE A 178 18.82 2.65 15.39
CA ILE A 178 19.35 3.24 14.15
C ILE A 178 19.79 4.69 14.38
N GLU A 179 19.06 5.45 15.19
CA GLU A 179 19.43 6.76 15.70
C GLU A 179 20.77 6.70 16.42
N GLU A 180 21.03 5.70 17.27
CA GLU A 180 22.31 5.61 17.97
C GLU A 180 23.46 5.36 16.99
N LEU A 181 23.26 4.50 16.00
CA LEU A 181 24.25 4.27 14.92
C LEU A 181 24.45 5.49 14.01
N VAL A 182 23.36 6.16 13.64
CA VAL A 182 23.36 7.39 12.83
C VAL A 182 24.00 8.54 13.61
N TYR A 183 23.73 8.62 14.91
CA TYR A 183 24.31 9.60 15.82
C TYR A 183 25.80 9.34 16.04
N GLU A 184 26.24 8.10 16.26
CA GLU A 184 27.66 7.76 16.32
C GLU A 184 28.39 8.09 15.01
N TYR A 185 27.77 7.78 13.86
CA TYR A 185 28.32 8.11 12.56
C TYR A 185 28.41 9.64 12.35
N ALA A 186 27.37 10.39 12.72
CA ALA A 186 27.35 11.84 12.67
C ALA A 186 28.39 12.48 13.59
N LYS A 187 28.57 11.92 14.79
CA LYS A 187 29.59 12.38 15.74
C LYS A 187 31.01 12.10 15.25
N ALA A 188 31.23 11.00 14.51
CA ALA A 188 32.51 10.67 13.91
C ALA A 188 32.85 11.55 12.69
N SER A 189 31.85 12.16 12.04
CA SER A 189 32.00 13.04 10.87
C SER A 189 31.20 14.35 11.06
N PRO A 190 31.64 15.26 11.95
CA PRO A 190 30.86 16.43 12.37
C PRO A 190 30.68 17.49 11.26
N ASP A 191 31.59 17.55 10.29
CA ASP A 191 31.62 18.62 9.29
C ASP A 191 30.75 18.32 8.06
N THR A 192 30.43 17.05 7.77
CA THR A 192 29.63 16.66 6.59
C THR A 192 28.95 15.32 6.82
N PHE A 193 27.61 15.31 6.83
CA PHE A 193 26.80 14.09 6.93
C PHE A 193 26.14 13.79 5.58
N GLU A 194 26.64 12.78 4.87
CA GLU A 194 26.00 12.28 3.65
C GLU A 194 25.07 11.11 4.00
N VAL A 195 23.76 11.27 3.74
CA VAL A 195 22.76 10.21 3.94
C VAL A 195 23.14 8.95 3.19
N GLN A 196 23.66 9.09 1.96
CA GLN A 196 24.13 7.98 1.13
C GLN A 196 25.37 7.28 1.69
N ALA A 197 26.35 8.04 2.18
CA ALA A 197 27.55 7.48 2.78
C ALA A 197 27.24 6.79 4.10
N CYS A 198 26.36 7.38 4.91
CA CYS A 198 25.88 6.79 6.15
C CYS A 198 25.09 5.50 5.90
N ALA A 199 24.15 5.53 4.94
CA ALA A 199 23.41 4.34 4.50
C ALA A 199 24.36 3.22 4.05
N LYS A 200 25.38 3.54 3.24
CA LYS A 200 26.39 2.56 2.81
C LYS A 200 27.29 2.07 3.96
N ALA A 201 27.73 2.95 4.84
CA ALA A 201 28.64 2.63 5.94
C ALA A 201 27.97 1.82 7.06
N LEU A 202 26.70 2.11 7.32
CA LEU A 202 25.86 1.37 8.26
C LEU A 202 25.18 0.16 7.63
N GLY A 203 25.21 0.05 6.29
CA GLY A 203 24.57 -1.02 5.54
C GLY A 203 23.05 -0.98 5.60
N VAL A 204 22.44 0.19 5.80
CA VAL A 204 20.98 0.37 5.88
C VAL A 204 20.47 1.20 4.70
N SER A 205 19.15 1.21 4.46
CA SER A 205 18.56 2.03 3.39
C SER A 205 18.63 3.54 3.71
N GLU A 206 18.64 4.39 2.69
CA GLU A 206 18.63 5.84 2.87
C GLU A 206 17.37 6.34 3.59
N GLU A 207 16.23 5.68 3.39
CA GLU A 207 14.97 6.01 4.08
C GLU A 207 15.09 5.81 5.59
N LEU A 208 15.79 4.76 6.02
CA LEU A 208 16.04 4.49 7.44
C LEU A 208 16.93 5.55 8.08
N VAL A 209 17.97 5.98 7.37
CA VAL A 209 18.86 7.06 7.82
C VAL A 209 18.09 8.38 7.92
N ARG A 210 17.26 8.72 6.93
CA ARG A 210 16.43 9.93 6.95
C ARG A 210 15.41 9.94 8.08
N HIS A 211 14.78 8.80 8.34
CA HIS A 211 13.83 8.65 9.45
C HIS A 211 14.53 8.82 10.80
N ALA A 212 15.69 8.19 10.98
CA ALA A 212 16.52 8.34 12.18
C ALA A 212 17.00 9.78 12.38
N LEU A 213 17.43 10.47 11.32
CA LEU A 213 17.82 11.88 11.39
C LEU A 213 16.66 12.79 11.82
N LYS A 214 15.46 12.63 11.23
CA LYS A 214 14.27 13.40 11.63
C LYS A 214 13.93 13.19 13.11
N SER A 215 14.06 11.97 13.59
CA SER A 215 13.78 11.61 14.98
C SER A 215 14.88 12.12 15.95
N LEU A 216 16.15 12.12 15.54
CA LEU A 216 17.24 12.77 16.29
C LEU A 216 17.09 14.30 16.36
N GLN A 217 16.59 14.90 15.27
CA GLN A 217 16.39 16.34 15.16
C GLN A 217 15.22 16.82 16.02
N SER A 218 14.11 16.06 16.07
CA SER A 218 12.99 16.35 16.97
C SER A 218 13.37 16.18 18.46
N LYS A 219 14.35 15.32 18.76
CA LYS A 219 14.95 15.16 20.10
C LYS A 219 16.03 16.21 20.41
N GLY A 220 16.41 17.07 19.46
CA GLY A 220 17.46 18.08 19.63
C GLY A 220 18.88 17.52 19.73
N MET A 221 19.11 16.26 19.35
CA MET A 221 20.42 15.61 19.45
C MET A 221 21.33 15.91 18.26
N VAL A 222 20.77 16.32 17.12
CA VAL A 222 21.51 16.64 15.89
C VAL A 222 20.86 17.83 15.20
N VAL A 223 21.69 18.75 14.68
CA VAL A 223 21.25 19.85 13.80
C VAL A 223 21.73 19.53 12.40
N VAL A 224 20.79 19.25 11.49
CA VAL A 224 21.10 18.97 10.09
C VAL A 224 20.84 20.25 9.29
N GLU A 225 21.89 20.90 8.79
CA GLU A 225 21.78 21.94 7.78
C GLU A 225 21.87 21.30 6.39
N GLU A 226 20.76 21.25 5.65
CA GLU A 226 20.78 20.82 4.25
C GLU A 226 21.52 21.87 3.41
N ARG A 227 22.77 21.57 3.05
CA ARG A 227 23.44 22.28 1.95
C ARG A 227 22.81 21.82 0.64
N VAL A 228 21.84 22.59 0.16
CA VAL A 228 21.35 22.49 -1.22
C VAL A 228 22.55 22.78 -2.12
N ARG A 229 23.00 21.77 -2.89
CA ARG A 229 23.89 22.02 -4.02
C ARG A 229 23.07 22.81 -5.03
N GLU A 230 23.28 24.12 -5.07
CA GLU A 230 22.98 24.90 -6.26
C GLU A 230 23.77 24.28 -7.42
N LEU A 231 23.05 23.61 -8.31
CA LEU A 231 23.60 23.18 -9.59
C LEU A 231 23.65 24.41 -10.49
N GLU A 232 24.85 24.96 -10.69
CA GLU A 232 25.19 25.78 -11.86
C GLU A 232 25.27 24.91 -13.13
#